data_AF-A0A9J6B3C0-F1
#
_entry.id   AF-A0A9J6B3C0-F1
#
_cell.length_a   1.000
_cell.length_b   1.000
_cell.length_c   1.000
_cell.angle_alpha   90.00
_cell.angle_beta   90.00
_cell.angle_gamma   90.00
#
_symmetry.space_group_name_H-M   'P 1'
#
loop_
_entity.id
_entity.type
_entity.pdbx_description
1 polymer ?
#
loop_
_entity_poly.entity_id
_entity_poly.type
_entity_poly.pdbx_seq_one_letter_code
_entity_poly.pdbx_strand_id
1 'polypeptide(L)'
;MADNKEAAQVISITIYPLKSCRGISIPEAALSSTGFRWDRQWIVVNSKGRACTQRVEPSLALVEVELPNDALSEGWEPNPSSFLGPQIEALRKLQNKAIKITKEVISLVSTSPFLIVIRAPGMDVLKVPLAEPSEVANGVSVWEWSGSALDEGDEASKWFSKYLGKPSRLVRFNEGMLLCPLCNPPKSSDNWYLYYIAFNLEML
;
A
#
# COMPACT_ATOMS: atom_id res chain seq x y z
N MET A 1 -41.08 11.78 9.32
CA MET A 1 -39.78 11.29 9.84
C MET A 1 -39.53 9.96 9.15
N ALA A 2 -38.48 9.83 8.35
CA ALA A 2 -38.20 8.57 7.66
C ALA A 2 -37.76 7.54 8.71
N ASP A 3 -38.39 6.37 8.70
CA ASP A 3 -37.95 5.21 9.46
C ASP A 3 -36.51 4.89 9.04
N ASN A 4 -35.56 5.20 9.91
CA ASN A 4 -34.16 4.79 9.73
C ASN A 4 -34.05 3.33 10.15
N LYS A 5 -34.61 2.43 9.32
CA LYS A 5 -34.53 1.00 9.54
C LYS A 5 -33.13 0.55 9.13
N GLU A 6 -32.35 0.08 10.10
CA GLU A 6 -31.04 -0.53 9.85
C GLU A 6 -31.22 -1.67 8.84
N ALA A 7 -30.53 -1.56 7.69
CA ALA A 7 -30.73 -2.46 6.56
C ALA A 7 -29.71 -3.61 6.50
N ALA A 8 -28.54 -3.45 7.13
CA ALA A 8 -27.47 -4.44 7.20
C ALA A 8 -26.45 -4.06 8.27
N GLN A 9 -25.66 -5.05 8.72
CA GLN A 9 -24.48 -4.84 9.55
C GLN A 9 -23.22 -5.19 8.79
N VAL A 10 -22.19 -4.34 8.90
CA VAL A 10 -20.85 -4.65 8.39
C VAL A 10 -20.17 -5.60 9.37
N ILE A 11 -19.88 -6.82 8.93
CA ILE A 11 -19.22 -7.82 9.80
C ILE A 11 -17.70 -7.80 9.71
N SER A 12 -17.15 -7.38 8.56
CA SER A 12 -15.71 -7.20 8.37
C SER A 12 -15.41 -6.30 7.20
N ILE A 13 -14.30 -5.57 7.29
CA ILE A 13 -13.74 -4.80 6.17
C ILE A 13 -12.47 -5.52 5.70
N THR A 14 -12.31 -5.64 4.39
CA THR A 14 -11.09 -6.17 3.77
C THR A 14 -10.58 -5.22 2.70
N ILE A 15 -9.30 -4.86 2.79
CA ILE A 15 -8.61 -4.06 1.78
C ILE A 15 -7.49 -4.87 1.11
N TYR A 16 -7.07 -4.44 -0.06
CA TYR A 16 -6.03 -5.06 -0.87
C TYR A 16 -4.96 -4.01 -1.17
N PRO A 17 -4.05 -3.70 -0.22
CA PRO A 17 -3.12 -2.60 -0.42
C PRO A 17 -2.28 -2.80 -1.68
N LEU A 18 -1.83 -4.03 -1.89
CA LEU A 18 -1.14 -4.45 -3.10
C LEU A 18 -2.10 -5.22 -4.03
N LYS A 19 -2.34 -4.69 -5.22
CA LYS A 19 -3.25 -5.27 -6.21
C LYS A 19 -2.82 -6.69 -6.57
N SER A 20 -3.81 -7.59 -6.65
CA SER A 20 -3.63 -9.01 -7.00
C SER A 20 -2.98 -9.88 -5.91
N CYS A 21 -2.67 -9.31 -4.76
CA CYS A 21 -2.14 -10.03 -3.59
C CYS A 21 -3.21 -10.32 -2.55
N ARG A 22 -2.82 -10.97 -1.45
CA ARG A 22 -3.75 -11.30 -0.36
C ARG A 22 -4.28 -10.03 0.29
N GLY A 23 -5.60 -9.97 0.46
CA GLY A 23 -6.25 -8.91 1.22
C GLY A 23 -5.98 -9.03 2.72
N ILE A 24 -6.07 -7.91 3.41
CA ILE A 24 -6.00 -7.83 4.87
C ILE A 24 -7.36 -7.42 5.42
N SER A 25 -7.80 -8.10 6.47
CA SER A 25 -8.97 -7.68 7.23
C SER A 25 -8.57 -6.61 8.23
N ILE A 26 -9.34 -5.53 8.27
CA ILE A 26 -9.10 -4.38 9.15
C ILE A 26 -10.35 -4.06 9.97
N PRO A 27 -10.19 -3.60 11.22
CA PRO A 27 -11.32 -3.30 12.11
C PRO A 27 -12.06 -2.01 11.70
N GLU A 28 -11.34 -1.08 11.07
CA GLU A 28 -11.84 0.20 10.60
C GLU A 28 -11.07 0.63 9.35
N ALA A 29 -11.70 1.48 8.53
CA ALA A 29 -11.10 2.00 7.32
C ALA A 29 -11.58 3.43 7.07
N ALA A 30 -10.64 4.37 6.91
CA ALA A 30 -10.96 5.70 6.42
C ALA A 30 -11.45 5.63 4.96
N LEU A 31 -12.55 6.32 4.66
CA LEU A 31 -13.08 6.45 3.30
C LEU A 31 -12.50 7.71 2.65
N SER A 32 -12.00 7.56 1.43
CA SER A 32 -11.65 8.66 0.54
C SER A 32 -12.61 8.73 -0.64
N SER A 33 -12.45 9.74 -1.50
CA SER A 33 -13.22 9.87 -2.75
C SER A 33 -13.04 8.70 -3.72
N THR A 34 -12.08 7.81 -3.48
CA THR A 34 -11.72 6.70 -4.39
C THR A 34 -11.80 5.32 -3.77
N GLY A 35 -12.30 5.23 -2.54
CA GLY A 35 -12.49 3.98 -1.82
C GLY A 35 -11.84 4.04 -0.45
N PHE A 36 -11.53 2.86 0.10
CA PHE A 36 -10.82 2.80 1.37
C PHE A 36 -9.38 3.27 1.22
N ARG A 37 -8.92 3.98 2.24
CA ARG A 37 -7.52 4.35 2.38
C ARG A 37 -6.63 3.12 2.21
N TRP A 38 -5.54 3.31 1.45
CA TRP A 38 -4.56 2.28 1.09
C TRP A 38 -5.05 1.17 0.16
N ASP A 39 -6.34 1.05 -0.14
CA ASP A 39 -6.83 -0.01 -1.04
C ASP A 39 -6.30 0.20 -2.47
N ARG A 40 -5.62 -0.82 -3.01
CA ARG A 40 -5.03 -0.89 -4.36
C ARG A 40 -4.06 0.22 -4.72
N GLN A 41 -3.40 0.80 -3.72
CA GLN A 41 -2.41 1.83 -3.99
C GLN A 41 -1.12 1.27 -4.60
N TRP A 42 -0.78 0.00 -4.37
CA TRP A 42 0.41 -0.62 -4.94
C TRP A 42 0.10 -1.62 -6.04
N ILE A 43 0.96 -1.67 -7.06
CA ILE A 43 0.90 -2.61 -8.17
C ILE A 43 2.29 -3.11 -8.52
N VAL A 44 2.41 -4.40 -8.81
CA VAL A 44 3.62 -4.95 -9.43
C VAL A 44 3.49 -4.82 -10.95
N VAL A 45 4.50 -4.27 -11.61
CA VAL A 45 4.56 -4.13 -13.07
C VAL A 45 5.77 -4.89 -13.61
N ASN A 46 5.67 -5.41 -14.83
CA ASN A 46 6.81 -6.03 -15.50
C ASN A 46 7.75 -5.00 -16.16
N SER A 47 8.80 -5.47 -16.82
CA SER A 47 9.75 -4.62 -17.57
C SER A 47 9.14 -3.74 -18.66
N LYS A 48 7.91 -4.01 -19.11
CA LYS A 48 7.18 -3.19 -20.09
C LYS A 48 6.21 -2.22 -19.42
N GLY A 49 6.24 -2.09 -18.10
CA GLY A 49 5.31 -1.27 -17.33
C GLY A 49 3.89 -1.84 -17.23
N ARG A 50 3.64 -3.08 -17.67
CA ARG A 50 2.29 -3.69 -17.61
C ARG A 50 2.07 -4.30 -16.23
N ALA A 51 0.90 -4.05 -15.66
CA ALA A 51 0.50 -4.66 -14.39
C ALA A 51 0.54 -6.20 -14.44
N CYS A 52 1.23 -6.79 -13.47
CA CYS A 52 1.14 -8.20 -13.13
C CYS A 52 -0.18 -8.45 -12.41
N THR A 53 -0.94 -9.46 -12.86
CA THR A 53 -2.24 -9.80 -12.28
C THR A 53 -2.25 -11.24 -11.81
N GLN A 54 -3.09 -11.56 -10.82
CA GLN A 54 -3.22 -12.92 -10.28
C GLN A 54 -3.64 -13.95 -11.36
N ARG A 55 -4.33 -13.52 -12.43
CA ARG A 55 -4.72 -14.39 -13.54
C ARG A 55 -3.51 -14.93 -14.32
N VAL A 56 -2.45 -14.12 -14.41
CA VAL A 56 -1.22 -14.45 -15.12
C VAL A 56 -0.15 -14.97 -14.14
N GLU A 57 -0.12 -14.41 -12.93
CA GLU A 57 0.80 -14.75 -11.84
C GLU A 57 0.03 -15.21 -10.59
N PRO A 58 -0.49 -16.46 -10.54
CA PRO A 58 -1.28 -16.94 -9.41
C PRO A 58 -0.53 -16.91 -8.07
N SER A 59 0.81 -16.97 -8.10
CA SER A 59 1.66 -16.87 -6.91
C SER A 59 1.52 -15.53 -6.17
N LEU A 60 1.03 -14.46 -6.82
CA LEU A 60 0.73 -13.21 -6.14
C LEU A 60 -0.31 -13.38 -5.01
N ALA A 61 -1.20 -14.38 -5.11
CA ALA A 61 -2.15 -14.74 -4.06
C ALA A 61 -1.49 -15.06 -2.71
N LEU A 62 -0.26 -15.56 -2.75
CA LEU A 62 0.48 -16.00 -1.57
C LEU A 62 1.25 -14.85 -0.90
N VAL A 63 1.36 -13.71 -1.59
CA VAL A 63 2.01 -12.52 -1.05
C VAL A 63 1.10 -11.90 0.02
N GLU A 64 1.61 -11.88 1.25
CA GLU A 64 1.00 -11.23 2.40
C GLU A 64 1.49 -9.80 2.51
N VAL A 65 0.59 -8.96 2.99
CA VAL A 65 0.84 -7.54 3.22
C VAL A 65 0.42 -7.23 4.65
N GLU A 66 1.14 -6.35 5.32
CA GLU A 66 0.80 -5.82 6.63
C GLU A 66 1.06 -4.31 6.63
N LEU A 67 0.08 -3.54 7.11
CA LEU A 67 0.17 -2.10 7.28
C LEU A 67 0.28 -1.76 8.77
N PRO A 68 0.94 -0.65 9.13
CA PRO A 68 0.91 -0.14 10.50
C PRO A 68 -0.53 0.24 10.88
N ASN A 69 -0.95 -0.07 12.10
CA ASN A 69 -2.32 0.26 12.58
C ASN A 69 -2.62 1.76 12.44
N ASP A 70 -1.68 2.62 12.83
CA ASP A 70 -1.84 4.07 12.77
C ASP A 70 -2.08 4.58 11.33
N ALA A 71 -1.61 3.84 10.32
CA ALA A 71 -1.79 4.24 8.93
C ALA A 71 -3.26 4.15 8.49
N LEU A 72 -4.10 3.36 9.17
CA LEU A 72 -5.50 3.16 8.81
C LEU A 72 -6.41 4.32 9.26
N SER A 73 -5.95 5.12 10.23
CA SER A 73 -6.73 6.22 10.81
C SER A 73 -6.98 7.36 9.82
N GLU A 74 -8.14 8.01 9.95
CA GLU A 74 -8.49 9.19 9.15
C GLU A 74 -7.54 10.36 9.45
N GLY A 75 -7.12 11.11 8.42
CA GLY A 75 -6.23 12.26 8.56
C GLY A 75 -4.79 11.92 8.97
N TRP A 76 -4.44 10.63 9.13
CA TRP A 76 -3.05 10.24 9.32
C TRP A 76 -2.25 10.62 8.07
N GLU A 77 -1.04 11.14 8.23
CA GLU A 77 -0.11 11.34 7.12
C GLU A 77 1.26 10.82 7.55
N PRO A 78 2.04 10.20 6.63
CA PRO A 78 3.44 9.90 6.89
C PRO A 78 4.21 11.23 7.02
N ASN A 79 4.20 11.83 8.20
CA ASN A 79 4.86 13.11 8.45
C ASN A 79 6.25 12.90 9.06
N PRO A 80 7.25 13.75 8.73
CA PRO A 80 8.63 13.67 9.25
C PRO A 80 8.72 13.62 10.80
N SER A 81 7.76 14.20 11.51
CA SER A 81 7.66 14.15 12.96
C SER A 81 7.20 12.79 13.50
N SER A 82 6.38 12.05 12.76
CA SER A 82 5.98 10.68 13.06
C SER A 82 7.08 9.69 12.71
N PHE A 83 7.96 9.99 11.72
CA PHE A 83 9.19 9.23 11.43
C PHE A 83 10.17 9.18 12.62
N LEU A 84 9.98 10.07 13.60
CA LEU A 84 10.94 10.41 14.64
C LEU A 84 10.27 10.48 16.02
N GLY A 85 9.31 9.60 16.29
CA GLY A 85 8.59 9.50 17.57
C GLY A 85 9.52 9.18 18.78
N PRO A 86 9.15 8.33 19.75
CA PRO A 86 9.81 8.18 21.06
C PRO A 86 11.35 8.18 21.10
N GLN A 87 12.02 7.77 20.02
CA GLN A 87 13.47 7.84 19.86
C GLN A 87 14.06 9.26 19.81
N ILE A 88 13.45 10.28 19.18
CA ILE A 88 13.99 11.65 19.28
C ILE A 88 13.81 12.23 20.67
N GLU A 89 12.71 11.93 21.36
CA GLU A 89 12.52 12.40 22.73
C GLU A 89 13.53 11.74 23.69
N ALA A 90 13.82 10.46 23.47
CA ALA A 90 14.91 9.76 24.16
C ALA A 90 16.30 10.33 23.80
N LEU A 91 16.55 10.66 22.54
CA LEU A 91 17.81 11.25 22.07
C LEU A 91 17.97 12.72 22.52
N ARG A 92 16.90 13.51 22.61
CA ARG A 92 16.88 14.86 23.18
C ARG A 92 17.15 14.84 24.68
N LYS A 93 16.61 13.85 25.40
CA LYS A 93 16.97 13.59 26.81
C LYS A 93 18.46 13.22 26.97
N LEU A 94 19.06 12.57 25.96
CA LEU A 94 20.50 12.28 25.92
C LEU A 94 21.36 13.48 25.44
N GLN A 95 20.81 14.41 24.64
CA GLN A 95 21.51 15.62 24.14
C GLN A 95 21.89 16.60 25.24
N ASN A 96 21.21 16.60 26.38
CA ASN A 96 21.60 17.41 27.55
C ASN A 96 22.89 16.92 28.23
N LYS A 97 23.54 15.89 27.68
CA LYS A 97 24.84 15.40 28.13
C LYS A 97 25.77 15.21 26.93
N ALA A 98 26.33 16.32 26.44
CA ALA A 98 27.50 16.43 25.55
C ALA A 98 27.91 15.16 24.76
N ILE A 99 27.21 14.85 23.67
CA ILE A 99 27.66 13.84 22.70
C ILE A 99 27.62 14.48 21.30
N LYS A 100 28.77 14.52 20.62
CA LYS A 100 28.88 14.85 19.20
C LYS A 100 28.16 13.76 18.41
N ILE A 101 26.92 14.00 18.01
CA ILE A 101 26.14 13.06 17.20
C ILE A 101 26.65 13.17 15.75
N THR A 102 27.49 12.22 15.34
CA THR A 102 27.95 12.08 13.95
C THR A 102 26.81 11.58 13.06
N LYS A 103 26.90 11.87 11.75
CA LYS A 103 25.90 11.50 10.73
C LYS A 103 25.49 10.01 10.76
N GLU A 104 26.35 9.12 11.26
CA GLU A 104 26.06 7.69 11.46
C GLU A 104 24.95 7.42 12.48
N VAL A 105 24.84 8.22 13.54
CA VAL A 105 23.77 8.06 14.54
C VAL A 105 22.41 8.49 13.98
N ILE A 106 22.37 9.54 13.15
CA ILE A 106 21.15 9.95 12.42
C ILE A 106 20.72 8.85 11.44
N SER A 107 21.68 8.21 10.77
CA SER A 107 21.42 7.05 9.89
C SER A 107 20.93 5.83 10.67
N LEU A 108 21.43 5.58 11.89
CA LEU A 108 20.98 4.49 12.76
C LEU A 108 19.57 4.74 13.32
N VAL A 109 19.22 6.00 13.60
CA VAL A 109 17.88 6.41 14.09
C VAL A 109 16.85 6.46 12.95
N SER A 110 17.31 6.48 11.70
CA SER A 110 16.46 6.46 10.49
C SER A 110 15.75 5.12 10.24
N THR A 111 15.91 4.10 11.10
CA THR A 111 15.21 2.83 10.98
C THR A 111 13.85 2.81 11.70
N SER A 112 12.90 3.56 11.12
CA SER A 112 11.45 3.29 10.99
C SER A 112 10.44 3.49 12.16
N PRO A 113 9.13 3.68 11.86
CA PRO A 113 8.24 2.49 11.81
C PRO A 113 7.13 2.42 10.72
N PHE A 114 6.91 3.40 9.84
CA PHE A 114 5.79 3.30 8.88
C PHE A 114 6.18 2.59 7.59
N LEU A 115 6.33 1.28 7.69
CA LEU A 115 6.62 0.41 6.55
C LEU A 115 5.38 -0.41 6.23
N ILE A 116 5.10 -0.58 4.94
CA ILE A 116 4.34 -1.75 4.50
C ILE A 116 5.29 -2.95 4.53
N VAL A 117 4.87 -4.01 5.21
CA VAL A 117 5.64 -5.25 5.33
C VAL A 117 5.05 -6.25 4.34
N ILE A 118 5.89 -6.80 3.48
CA ILE A 118 5.49 -7.73 2.42
C ILE A 118 6.23 -9.06 2.65
N ARG A 119 5.47 -10.16 2.61
CA ARG A 119 5.99 -11.53 2.81
C ARG A 119 5.50 -12.44 1.70
N ALA A 120 6.30 -13.43 1.34
CA ALA A 120 5.88 -14.51 0.46
C ALA A 120 6.65 -15.79 0.78
N PRO A 121 6.12 -16.97 0.41
CA PRO A 121 6.80 -18.24 0.63
C PRO A 121 8.21 -18.26 0.00
N GLY A 122 9.22 -18.64 0.79
CA GLY A 122 10.61 -18.76 0.31
C GLY A 122 11.34 -17.43 0.10
N MET A 123 10.78 -16.31 0.55
CA MET A 123 11.36 -14.98 0.41
C MET A 123 11.66 -14.34 1.77
N ASP A 124 12.71 -13.53 1.82
CA ASP A 124 12.97 -12.66 2.97
C ASP A 124 11.88 -11.60 3.10
N VAL A 125 11.74 -11.01 4.28
CA VAL A 125 10.72 -9.97 4.52
C VAL A 125 11.13 -8.68 3.80
N LEU A 126 10.27 -8.19 2.91
CA LEU A 126 10.45 -6.88 2.26
C LEU A 126 9.75 -5.81 3.11
N LYS A 127 10.41 -4.67 3.31
CA LYS A 127 9.85 -3.53 4.02
C LYS A 127 9.95 -2.30 3.13
N VAL A 128 8.82 -1.69 2.80
CA VAL A 128 8.77 -0.52 1.92
C VAL A 128 8.26 0.69 2.72
N PRO A 129 8.95 1.84 2.70
CA PRO A 129 8.48 3.04 3.40
C PRO A 129 7.14 3.57 2.88
N LEU A 130 6.25 3.98 3.79
CA LEU A 130 5.00 4.64 3.43
C LEU A 130 5.16 6.12 3.08
N ALA A 131 6.32 6.74 3.32
CA ALA A 131 6.65 8.06 2.77
C ALA A 131 6.57 8.04 1.23
N GLU A 132 6.17 9.14 0.60
CA GLU A 132 6.12 9.21 -0.86
C GLU A 132 7.47 8.83 -1.47
N PRO A 133 7.51 7.93 -2.46
CA PRO A 133 8.76 7.57 -3.12
C PRO A 133 9.25 8.75 -3.95
N SER A 134 10.57 8.88 -4.08
CA SER A 134 11.18 10.01 -4.78
C SER A 134 11.19 9.88 -6.30
N GLU A 135 10.94 8.68 -6.84
CA GLU A 135 11.12 8.38 -8.26
C GLU A 135 9.79 8.14 -8.98
N VAL A 136 9.67 8.63 -10.22
CA VAL A 136 8.49 8.46 -11.07
C VAL A 136 8.77 7.41 -12.14
N ALA A 137 7.98 6.35 -12.16
CA ALA A 137 7.92 5.37 -13.24
C ALA A 137 6.88 5.80 -14.29
N ASN A 138 7.35 6.12 -15.50
CA ASN A 138 6.49 6.45 -16.64
C ASN A 138 6.10 5.20 -17.43
N GLY A 139 4.98 5.27 -18.17
CA GLY A 139 4.56 4.19 -19.06
C GLY A 139 3.98 2.97 -18.33
N VAL A 140 3.50 3.17 -17.09
CA VAL A 140 2.76 2.14 -16.36
C VAL A 140 1.40 1.96 -17.02
N SER A 141 1.02 0.73 -17.30
CA SER A 141 -0.25 0.39 -17.94
C SER A 141 -1.04 -0.64 -17.14
N VAL A 142 -2.32 -0.34 -16.96
CA VAL A 142 -3.28 -1.18 -16.25
C VAL A 142 -4.58 -1.17 -17.03
N TRP A 143 -4.94 -2.34 -17.59
CA TRP A 143 -6.01 -2.43 -18.60
C TRP A 143 -5.75 -1.48 -19.78
N GLU A 144 -6.77 -0.73 -20.21
CA GLU A 144 -6.71 0.26 -21.28
C GLU A 144 -6.07 1.59 -20.84
N TRP A 145 -5.70 1.72 -19.57
CA TRP A 145 -5.05 2.93 -19.07
C TRP A 145 -3.54 2.83 -19.12
N SER A 146 -2.93 3.97 -19.41
CA SER A 146 -1.50 4.20 -19.29
C SER A 146 -1.22 5.54 -18.63
N GLY A 147 -0.21 5.61 -17.77
CA GLY A 147 0.23 6.84 -17.14
C GLY A 147 1.52 6.66 -16.33
N SER A 148 1.67 7.47 -15.29
CA SER A 148 2.83 7.44 -14.41
C SER A 148 2.44 6.99 -13.00
N ALA A 149 3.39 6.38 -12.31
CA ALA A 149 3.28 5.96 -10.91
C ALA A 149 4.60 6.26 -10.19
N LEU A 150 4.61 6.15 -8.86
CA LEU A 150 5.80 6.31 -8.04
C LEU A 150 6.51 4.96 -7.89
N ASP A 151 7.81 4.93 -8.09
CA ASP A 151 8.62 3.71 -7.99
C ASP A 151 9.09 3.46 -6.56
N GLU A 152 8.83 2.28 -6.01
CA GLU A 152 9.21 1.91 -4.64
C GLU A 152 10.69 1.48 -4.51
N GLY A 153 11.45 1.59 -5.60
CA GLY A 153 12.90 1.47 -5.59
C GLY A 153 13.45 0.09 -5.89
N ASP A 154 14.78 0.02 -5.98
CA ASP A 154 15.49 -1.16 -6.46
C ASP A 154 15.41 -2.36 -5.52
N GLU A 155 15.21 -2.16 -4.22
CA GLU A 155 15.04 -3.25 -3.26
C GLU A 155 13.73 -4.00 -3.52
N ALA A 156 12.62 -3.27 -3.65
CA ALA A 156 11.33 -3.85 -4.00
C ALA A 156 11.36 -4.51 -5.38
N SER A 157 12.01 -3.86 -6.35
CA SER A 157 12.23 -4.40 -7.70
C SER A 157 12.96 -5.75 -7.67
N LYS A 158 14.09 -5.84 -6.95
CA LYS A 158 14.86 -7.10 -6.80
C LYS A 158 14.03 -8.18 -6.13
N TRP A 159 13.27 -7.82 -5.09
CA TRP A 159 12.45 -8.76 -4.35
C TRP A 159 11.35 -9.38 -5.23
N PHE A 160 10.54 -8.55 -5.92
CA PHE A 160 9.49 -9.04 -6.80
C PHE A 160 10.06 -9.74 -8.04
N SER A 161 11.20 -9.30 -8.55
CA SER A 161 11.87 -9.96 -9.66
C SER A 161 12.33 -11.38 -9.30
N LYS A 162 12.86 -11.56 -8.09
CA LYS A 162 13.24 -12.87 -7.56
C LYS A 162 12.01 -13.75 -7.33
N TYR A 163 10.95 -13.20 -6.72
CA TYR A 163 9.73 -13.97 -6.43
C TYR A 163 8.99 -14.43 -7.68
N LEU A 164 8.86 -13.55 -8.68
CA LEU A 164 8.14 -13.85 -9.94
C LEU A 164 9.02 -14.49 -11.02
N GLY A 165 10.34 -14.59 -10.79
CA GLY A 165 11.30 -15.14 -11.75
C GLY A 165 11.49 -14.28 -13.01
N LYS A 166 11.07 -13.01 -13.01
CA LYS A 166 11.15 -12.11 -14.16
C LYS A 166 11.26 -10.64 -13.72
N PRO A 167 11.91 -9.77 -14.51
CA PRO A 167 12.06 -8.36 -14.15
C PRO A 167 10.72 -7.68 -13.86
N SER A 168 10.57 -7.25 -12.62
CA SER A 168 9.34 -6.70 -12.07
C SER A 168 9.66 -5.55 -11.11
N ARG A 169 8.84 -4.51 -11.10
CA ARG A 169 8.95 -3.35 -10.22
C ARG A 169 7.66 -3.19 -9.41
N LEU A 170 7.80 -2.73 -8.16
CA LEU A 170 6.66 -2.32 -7.35
C LEU A 170 6.46 -0.82 -7.56
N VAL A 171 5.24 -0.41 -7.90
CA VAL A 171 4.89 1.00 -8.06
C VAL A 171 3.68 1.35 -7.21
N ARG A 172 3.58 2.62 -6.81
CA ARG A 172 2.48 3.19 -6.04
C ARG A 172 1.79 4.34 -6.76
N PHE A 173 0.48 4.43 -6.60
CA PHE A 173 -0.32 5.57 -7.03
C PHE A 173 -0.64 6.46 -5.83
N ASN A 174 -0.48 7.77 -5.98
CA ASN A 174 -0.92 8.73 -4.96
C ASN A 174 -2.36 9.19 -5.22
N GLU A 175 -2.98 9.85 -4.24
CA GLU A 175 -4.37 10.32 -4.37
C GLU A 175 -4.55 11.37 -5.48
N GLY A 176 -3.49 12.11 -5.85
CA GLY A 176 -3.51 13.06 -6.96
C GLY A 176 -3.43 12.42 -8.36
N MET A 177 -2.94 11.17 -8.46
CA MET A 177 -2.75 10.42 -9.71
C MET A 177 -3.96 9.53 -10.05
N LEU A 178 -5.05 9.64 -9.29
CA LEU A 178 -6.26 8.80 -9.37
C LEU A 178 -7.16 9.02 -10.60
N LEU A 179 -6.61 9.57 -11.70
CA LEU A 179 -7.15 9.29 -13.03
C LEU A 179 -6.83 7.85 -13.50
N CYS A 180 -6.11 7.06 -12.70
CA CYS A 180 -5.86 5.65 -12.96
C CYS A 180 -7.13 4.82 -12.65
N PRO A 181 -7.74 4.12 -13.64
CA PRO A 181 -8.97 3.34 -13.51
C PRO A 181 -8.79 2.03 -12.74
N LEU A 182 -7.86 1.96 -11.79
CA LEU A 182 -7.70 0.83 -10.87
C LEU A 182 -8.99 0.51 -10.11
N CYS A 183 -9.81 1.54 -9.90
CA CYS A 183 -11.11 1.47 -9.27
C CYS A 183 -12.29 1.48 -10.25
N ASN A 184 -12.09 1.77 -11.55
CA ASN A 184 -13.21 1.88 -12.50
C ASN A 184 -12.80 1.59 -13.96
N PRO A 185 -12.84 0.31 -14.40
CA PRO A 185 -12.55 -0.06 -15.78
C PRO A 185 -13.56 0.56 -16.76
N PRO A 186 -13.18 0.79 -18.03
CA PRO A 186 -14.07 1.38 -19.03
C PRO A 186 -15.34 0.54 -19.23
N LYS A 187 -16.47 1.22 -19.47
CA LYS A 187 -17.88 0.75 -19.45
C LYS A 187 -18.27 -0.40 -20.42
N SER A 188 -17.35 -1.17 -21.00
CA SER A 188 -17.63 -2.01 -22.18
C SER A 188 -17.90 -3.51 -21.93
N SER A 189 -18.29 -3.95 -20.74
CA SER A 189 -18.87 -5.30 -20.58
C SER A 189 -19.68 -5.43 -19.29
N ASP A 190 -20.79 -6.14 -19.33
CA ASP A 190 -21.73 -6.26 -18.21
C ASP A 190 -21.26 -7.29 -17.17
N ASN A 191 -20.62 -6.84 -16.06
CA ASN A 191 -20.58 -7.45 -14.70
C ASN A 191 -19.36 -7.01 -13.87
N TRP A 192 -19.29 -5.75 -13.40
CA TRP A 192 -18.10 -5.26 -12.67
C TRP A 192 -18.27 -5.12 -11.15
N TYR A 193 -19.48 -5.19 -10.61
CA TYR A 193 -19.73 -4.87 -9.20
C TYR A 193 -19.46 -6.02 -8.20
N LEU A 194 -19.15 -7.24 -8.66
CA LEU A 194 -19.12 -8.41 -7.76
C LEU A 194 -17.74 -8.83 -7.24
N TYR A 195 -16.62 -8.19 -7.61
CA TYR A 195 -15.31 -8.81 -7.33
C TYR A 195 -14.35 -8.10 -6.37
N TYR A 196 -14.51 -6.82 -6.02
CA TYR A 196 -13.43 -6.15 -5.26
C TYR A 196 -13.88 -5.03 -4.30
N ILE A 197 -15.09 -5.03 -3.74
CA ILE A 197 -15.31 -4.35 -2.45
C ILE A 197 -15.91 -5.40 -1.52
N ALA A 198 -15.06 -6.02 -0.71
CA ALA A 198 -15.49 -7.03 0.25
C ALA A 198 -15.93 -6.33 1.54
N PHE A 199 -17.09 -5.69 1.50
CA PHE A 199 -17.91 -5.68 2.70
C PHE A 199 -18.49 -7.09 2.81
N ASN A 200 -18.10 -7.84 3.83
CA ASN A 200 -18.96 -8.94 4.24
C ASN A 200 -20.15 -8.28 4.94
N LEU A 201 -21.34 -8.41 4.35
CA LEU A 201 -22.59 -7.88 4.88
C LEU A 201 -23.43 -9.05 5.36
N GLU A 202 -23.95 -8.94 6.57
CA GLU A 202 -25.02 -9.81 7.05
C GLU A 202 -26.32 -9.02 7.02
N MET A 203 -27.36 -9.60 6.41
CA MET A 203 -28.69 -9.00 6.32
C MET A 203 -29.39 -9.12 7.68
N LEU A 204 -29.92 -7.99 8.18
CA LEU A 204 -30.68 -7.93 9.44
C LEU A 204 -32.14 -8.39 9.27
#